data_AF-A0A0S3Q159-F1
#
_entry.id   AF-A0A0S3Q159-F1
#
_cell.length_a   1.000
_cell.length_b   1.000
_cell.length_c   1.000
_cell.angle_alpha   90.00
_cell.angle_beta   90.00
_cell.angle_gamma   90.00
#
_symmetry.space_group_name_H-M   'P 1'
#
loop_
_entity.id
_entity.type
_entity.pdbx_description
1 polymer ?
#
loop_
_entity_poly.entity_id
_entity_poly.type
_entity_poly.pdbx_seq_one_letter_code
_entity_poly.pdbx_strand_id
1 'polypeptide(L)'
;MTDQNLLAAILRTDLVAFIQKTFATLTPNKTLFMNWHIRAIAYYLERVRRGELKRLIINVPPRSLKSIIGSVGFPAFVLGRDPTKRVLCVSYSQSLAIDHANMFRIVVNSPWYRRAWPSMRLSPIKNTETKTQTTQHGFRLATSVDGTLTGRGGDIIIIDDPLKADDANSKLKREAVNTWYANTLLSRLDNKQEGAIIVIMQRLHQDDLVGHLLRSDDEEWHQLILPAIAEVDDSIPLSYDHAHYRPVGDVLNPAMNRERFSITSNARSVLTCSRLSISKHLFRRAAR
;
A
#
# COMPACT_ATOMS: atom_id res chain seq x y z
N MET A 1 29.69 -11.93 -14.87
CA MET A 1 28.47 -11.12 -14.63
C MET A 1 28.91 -9.91 -13.83
N THR A 2 28.67 -8.67 -14.28
CA THR A 2 29.07 -7.47 -13.51
C THR A 2 28.18 -7.29 -12.28
N ASP A 3 28.69 -6.66 -11.21
CA ASP A 3 27.92 -6.38 -9.98
C ASP A 3 26.60 -5.65 -10.27
N GLN A 4 26.59 -4.77 -11.28
CA GLN A 4 25.39 -4.06 -11.71
C GLN A 4 24.35 -4.98 -12.36
N ASN A 5 24.78 -6.02 -13.08
CA ASN A 5 23.87 -7.00 -13.68
C ASN A 5 23.30 -7.94 -12.61
N LEU A 6 24.11 -8.32 -11.61
CA LEU A 6 23.64 -9.09 -10.46
C LEU A 6 22.60 -8.28 -9.66
N LEU A 7 22.89 -7.03 -9.34
CA LEU A 7 21.95 -6.13 -8.69
C LEU A 7 20.65 -6.02 -9.50
N ALA A 8 20.73 -5.80 -10.81
CA ALA A 8 19.54 -5.74 -11.66
C ALA A 8 18.72 -7.03 -11.62
N ALA A 9 19.35 -8.21 -11.56
CA ALA A 9 18.65 -9.49 -11.46
C ALA A 9 17.93 -9.66 -10.11
N ILE A 10 18.57 -9.27 -9.00
CA ILE A 10 17.96 -9.27 -7.66
C ILE A 10 16.75 -8.34 -7.64
N LEU A 11 16.91 -7.10 -8.13
CA LEU A 11 15.83 -6.10 -8.13
C LEU A 11 14.64 -6.49 -9.00
N ARG A 12 14.78 -7.40 -9.96
CA ARG A 12 13.65 -7.94 -10.73
C ARG A 12 12.84 -8.95 -9.95
N THR A 13 13.45 -9.66 -9.01
CA THR A 13 12.89 -10.87 -8.37
C THR A 13 12.50 -10.66 -6.91
N ASP A 14 13.14 -9.73 -6.23
CA ASP A 14 12.94 -9.45 -4.82
C ASP A 14 12.39 -8.02 -4.62
N LEU A 15 11.12 -7.95 -4.21
CA LEU A 15 10.45 -6.67 -3.93
C LEU A 15 11.05 -5.96 -2.70
N VAL A 16 11.56 -6.69 -1.70
CA VAL A 16 12.19 -6.10 -0.52
C VAL A 16 13.48 -5.39 -0.92
N ALA A 17 14.35 -6.05 -1.70
CA ALA A 17 15.55 -5.45 -2.25
C ALA A 17 15.23 -4.24 -3.15
N PHE A 18 14.16 -4.35 -3.94
CA PHE A 18 13.66 -3.24 -4.74
C PHE A 18 13.21 -2.04 -3.90
N ILE A 19 12.48 -2.28 -2.80
CA ILE A 19 12.07 -1.24 -1.85
C ILE A 19 13.30 -0.57 -1.21
N GLN A 20 14.30 -1.36 -0.80
CA GLN A 20 15.55 -0.82 -0.25
C GLN A 20 16.24 0.11 -1.26
N LYS A 21 16.35 -0.32 -2.52
CA LYS A 21 16.96 0.49 -3.57
C LYS A 21 16.14 1.75 -3.90
N THR A 22 14.82 1.62 -3.88
CA THR A 22 13.87 2.73 -4.05
C THR A 22 14.07 3.78 -2.95
N PHE A 23 14.10 3.36 -1.70
CA PHE A 23 14.34 4.25 -0.55
C PHE A 23 15.69 4.97 -0.68
N ALA A 24 16.78 4.23 -0.94
CA ALA A 24 18.11 4.81 -1.08
C ALA A 24 18.19 5.84 -2.22
N THR A 25 17.39 5.66 -3.28
CA THR A 25 17.31 6.61 -4.40
C THR A 25 16.56 7.88 -4.02
N LEU A 26 15.47 7.75 -3.27
CA LEU A 26 14.58 8.87 -2.90
C LEU A 26 15.08 9.63 -1.67
N THR A 27 15.89 9.01 -0.84
CA THR A 27 16.33 9.57 0.43
C THR A 27 17.81 9.25 0.67
N PRO A 28 18.72 9.78 -0.19
CA PRO A 28 20.13 9.41 -0.17
C PRO A 28 20.86 9.77 1.14
N ASN A 29 20.34 10.75 1.88
CA ASN A 29 20.90 11.22 3.14
C ASN A 29 20.31 10.54 4.39
N LYS A 30 19.48 9.50 4.22
CA LYS A 30 18.91 8.74 5.35
C LYS A 30 19.23 7.27 5.22
N THR A 31 19.45 6.64 6.36
CA THR A 31 19.63 5.20 6.46
C THR A 31 18.27 4.52 6.59
N LEU A 32 18.03 3.52 5.76
CA LEU A 32 16.86 2.65 5.91
C LEU A 32 17.12 1.67 7.06
N PHE A 33 16.39 1.83 8.16
CA PHE A 33 16.32 0.80 9.19
C PHE A 33 15.39 -0.32 8.75
N MET A 34 15.97 -1.34 8.13
CA MET A 34 15.22 -2.53 7.75
C MET A 34 14.62 -3.20 8.97
N ASN A 35 13.38 -3.65 8.81
CA ASN A 35 12.64 -4.32 9.85
C ASN A 35 11.61 -5.29 9.23
N TRP A 36 11.16 -6.28 10.00
CA TRP A 36 10.34 -7.40 9.53
C TRP A 36 9.01 -6.92 8.90
N HIS A 37 8.43 -5.80 9.37
CA HIS A 37 7.18 -5.28 8.82
C HIS A 37 7.29 -4.88 7.35
N ILE A 38 8.46 -4.43 6.90
CA ILE A 38 8.71 -4.12 5.49
C ILE A 38 8.62 -5.40 4.64
N ARG A 39 9.15 -6.51 5.17
CA ARG A 39 9.05 -7.83 4.52
C ARG A 39 7.61 -8.33 4.51
N ALA A 40 6.87 -8.17 5.60
CA ALA A 40 5.45 -8.51 5.67
C ALA A 40 4.63 -7.74 4.62
N ILE A 41 4.80 -6.43 4.54
CA ILE A 41 4.10 -5.60 3.54
C ILE A 41 4.48 -6.06 2.12
N ALA A 42 5.77 -6.26 1.84
CA ALA A 42 6.23 -6.73 0.53
C ALA A 42 5.66 -8.12 0.17
N TYR A 43 5.56 -9.04 1.13
CA TYR A 43 4.97 -10.36 0.93
C TYR A 43 3.52 -10.26 0.44
N TYR A 44 2.67 -9.52 1.15
CA TYR A 44 1.26 -9.37 0.76
C TYR A 44 1.09 -8.61 -0.57
N LEU A 45 1.92 -7.60 -0.83
CA LEU A 45 1.92 -6.89 -2.11
C LEU A 45 2.35 -7.79 -3.29
N GLU A 46 3.33 -8.67 -3.10
CA GLU A 46 3.72 -9.67 -4.11
C GLU A 46 2.56 -10.62 -4.42
N ARG A 47 1.80 -11.05 -3.41
CA ARG A 47 0.61 -11.89 -3.61
C ARG A 47 -0.47 -11.17 -4.42
N VAL A 48 -0.65 -9.86 -4.20
CA VAL A 48 -1.51 -9.03 -5.08
C VAL A 48 -0.98 -9.00 -6.51
N ARG A 49 0.32 -8.75 -6.70
CA ARG A 49 0.94 -8.72 -8.04
C ARG A 49 0.76 -10.06 -8.79
N ARG A 50 0.76 -11.18 -8.07
CA ARG A 50 0.57 -12.53 -8.63
C ARG A 50 -0.91 -12.88 -8.87
N GLY A 51 -1.84 -12.02 -8.47
CA GLY A 51 -3.28 -12.25 -8.61
C GLY A 51 -3.86 -13.17 -7.53
N GLU A 52 -3.08 -13.54 -6.51
CA GLU A 52 -3.51 -14.38 -5.40
C GLU A 52 -4.44 -13.61 -4.44
N LEU A 53 -4.22 -12.29 -4.30
CA LEU A 53 -5.02 -11.40 -3.47
C LEU A 53 -5.61 -10.27 -4.32
N LYS A 54 -6.92 -10.08 -4.25
CA LYS A 54 -7.63 -9.02 -4.99
C LYS A 54 -8.11 -7.89 -4.09
N ARG A 55 -8.25 -8.14 -2.79
CA ARG A 55 -8.71 -7.16 -1.80
C ARG A 55 -7.79 -7.26 -0.59
N LEU A 56 -6.96 -6.23 -0.41
CA LEU A 56 -5.94 -6.19 0.63
C LEU A 56 -6.05 -4.90 1.43
N ILE A 57 -6.18 -5.03 2.74
CA ILE A 57 -6.02 -3.94 3.71
C ILE A 57 -4.69 -4.11 4.43
N ILE A 58 -3.87 -3.06 4.45
CA ILE A 58 -2.64 -2.98 5.22
C ILE A 58 -2.82 -1.83 6.22
N ASN A 59 -3.00 -2.18 7.50
CA ASN A 59 -3.05 -1.22 8.58
C ASN A 59 -1.69 -1.12 9.27
N VAL A 60 -1.09 0.06 9.24
CA VAL A 60 0.25 0.29 9.76
C VAL A 60 0.38 1.74 10.25
N PRO A 61 1.08 2.02 11.36
CA PRO A 61 1.20 3.37 11.92
C PRO A 61 1.95 4.33 11.00
N PRO A 62 1.91 5.66 11.29
CA PRO A 62 2.74 6.65 10.65
C PRO A 62 4.23 6.28 10.65
N ARG A 63 4.96 6.84 9.69
CA ARG A 63 6.44 6.70 9.57
C ARG A 63 6.92 5.24 9.43
N SER A 64 6.07 4.38 8.88
CA SER A 64 6.35 2.97 8.57
C SER A 64 6.78 2.71 7.13
N LEU A 65 7.13 3.77 6.38
CA LEU A 65 7.45 3.73 4.94
C LEU A 65 6.29 3.30 4.03
N LYS A 66 5.08 3.15 4.58
CA LYS A 66 3.90 2.66 3.84
C LYS A 66 3.66 3.34 2.49
N SER A 67 3.83 4.65 2.38
CA SER A 67 3.60 5.40 1.14
C SER A 67 4.74 5.22 0.13
N ILE A 68 5.99 5.12 0.59
CA ILE A 68 7.12 4.78 -0.29
C ILE A 68 6.96 3.35 -0.82
N ILE A 69 6.51 2.42 0.03
CA ILE A 69 6.31 1.03 -0.37
C ILE A 69 5.10 0.91 -1.31
N GLY A 70 3.93 1.38 -0.89
CA GLY A 70 2.66 1.19 -1.60
C GLY A 70 2.43 2.14 -2.78
N SER A 71 2.76 3.42 -2.66
CA SER A 71 2.37 4.44 -3.66
C SER A 71 3.48 4.78 -4.68
N VAL A 72 4.70 4.32 -4.41
CA VAL A 72 5.90 4.60 -5.23
C VAL A 72 6.59 3.31 -5.68
N GLY A 73 7.11 2.54 -4.73
CA GLY A 73 7.90 1.34 -5.00
C GLY A 73 7.08 0.24 -5.67
N PHE A 74 5.94 -0.13 -5.10
CA PHE A 74 5.13 -1.21 -5.64
C PHE A 74 4.61 -0.93 -7.07
N PRO A 75 4.04 0.26 -7.40
CA PRO A 75 3.71 0.62 -8.78
C PRO A 75 4.91 0.56 -9.73
N ALA A 76 6.09 1.03 -9.28
CA ALA A 76 7.30 0.95 -10.09
C ALA A 76 7.72 -0.50 -10.34
N PHE A 77 7.59 -1.39 -9.35
CA PHE A 77 7.91 -2.80 -9.50
C PHE A 77 6.92 -3.51 -10.43
N VAL A 78 5.62 -3.26 -10.27
CA VAL A 78 4.55 -3.78 -11.15
C VAL A 78 4.82 -3.39 -12.61
N LEU A 79 5.00 -2.10 -12.88
CA LEU A 79 5.23 -1.60 -14.24
C LEU A 79 6.58 -2.02 -14.82
N GLY A 80 7.58 -2.26 -13.96
CA GLY A 80 8.86 -2.83 -14.38
C GLY A 80 8.65 -4.22 -14.97
N ARG A 81 7.92 -5.07 -14.23
CA ARG A 81 7.63 -6.44 -14.65
C ARG A 81 6.66 -6.53 -15.83
N ASP A 82 5.64 -5.68 -15.84
CA ASP A 82 4.64 -5.63 -16.89
C ASP A 82 4.29 -4.17 -17.22
N PRO A 83 4.95 -3.59 -18.25
CA PRO A 83 4.69 -2.23 -18.68
C PRO A 83 3.29 -2.00 -19.27
N THR A 84 2.47 -3.04 -19.46
CA THR A 84 1.09 -2.92 -19.96
C THR A 84 0.06 -2.64 -18.86
N LYS A 85 0.45 -2.85 -17.59
CA LYS A 85 -0.43 -2.66 -16.43
C LYS A 85 -0.85 -1.21 -16.22
N ARG A 86 -2.02 -1.04 -15.63
CA ARG A 86 -2.66 0.23 -15.28
C ARG A 86 -2.80 0.31 -13.77
N VAL A 87 -2.05 1.20 -13.14
CA VAL A 87 -2.02 1.37 -11.69
C VAL A 87 -2.59 2.72 -11.31
N LEU A 88 -3.63 2.73 -10.49
CA LEU A 88 -4.24 3.94 -9.93
C LEU A 88 -3.73 4.10 -8.49
N CYS A 89 -3.23 5.29 -8.16
CA CYS A 89 -2.77 5.64 -6.83
C CYS A 89 -3.62 6.82 -6.33
N VAL A 90 -4.33 6.60 -5.23
CA VAL A 90 -5.21 7.58 -4.60
C VAL A 90 -4.64 7.96 -3.24
N SER A 91 -4.64 9.26 -2.93
CA SER A 91 -4.34 9.78 -1.59
C SER A 91 -5.46 10.72 -1.11
N TYR A 92 -5.48 11.12 0.17
CA TYR A 92 -6.49 12.07 0.66
C TYR A 92 -6.46 13.43 -0.05
N SER A 93 -5.30 13.88 -0.57
CA SER A 93 -5.18 15.13 -1.31
C SER A 93 -4.47 14.96 -2.66
N GLN A 94 -4.83 15.83 -3.60
CA GLN A 94 -4.22 15.84 -4.93
C GLN A 94 -2.72 16.16 -4.88
N SER A 95 -2.32 17.09 -4.00
CA SER A 95 -0.90 17.44 -3.80
C SER A 95 -0.06 16.25 -3.37
N LEU A 96 -0.53 15.46 -2.39
CA LEU A 96 0.19 14.29 -1.91
C LEU A 96 0.28 13.20 -2.99
N ALA A 97 -0.80 12.99 -3.74
CA ALA A 97 -0.80 12.04 -4.85
C ALA A 97 0.22 12.42 -5.94
N ILE A 98 0.37 13.71 -6.22
CA ILE A 98 1.36 14.29 -7.12
C ILE A 98 2.78 14.11 -6.59
N ASP A 99 3.02 14.34 -5.29
CA ASP A 99 4.33 14.13 -4.67
C ASP A 99 4.79 12.67 -4.85
N HIS A 100 3.90 11.70 -4.57
CA HIS A 100 4.16 10.30 -4.84
C HIS A 100 4.40 10.02 -6.34
N ALA A 101 3.74 10.74 -7.25
CA ALA A 101 3.98 10.64 -8.68
C ALA A 101 5.36 11.09 -9.09
N ASN A 102 5.83 12.20 -8.52
CA ASN A 102 7.17 12.72 -8.76
C ASN A 102 8.23 11.77 -8.21
N MET A 103 8.04 11.22 -7.01
CA MET A 103 8.91 10.17 -6.46
C MET A 103 8.96 8.93 -7.36
N PHE A 104 7.82 8.48 -7.86
CA PHE A 104 7.76 7.39 -8.83
C PHE A 104 8.57 7.69 -10.09
N ARG A 105 8.47 8.91 -10.66
CA ARG A 105 9.26 9.33 -11.83
C ARG A 105 10.76 9.30 -11.58
N ILE A 106 11.20 9.71 -10.40
CA ILE A 106 12.62 9.65 -10.01
C ILE A 106 13.12 8.19 -10.05
N VAL A 107 12.34 7.26 -9.50
CA VAL A 107 12.69 5.83 -9.47
C VAL A 107 12.76 5.24 -10.86
N VAL A 108 11.71 5.36 -11.67
CA VAL A 108 11.63 4.68 -12.98
C VAL A 108 12.58 5.26 -14.03
N ASN A 109 12.99 6.53 -13.87
CA ASN A 109 14.00 7.14 -14.73
C ASN A 109 15.44 6.91 -14.23
N SER A 110 15.65 6.31 -13.06
CA SER A 110 17.00 6.04 -12.55
C SER A 110 17.79 5.08 -13.46
N PRO A 111 19.13 5.18 -13.54
CA PRO A 111 19.94 4.27 -14.35
C PRO A 111 19.80 2.81 -13.94
N TRP A 112 19.66 2.53 -12.64
CA TRP A 112 19.53 1.17 -12.12
C TRP A 112 18.19 0.55 -12.48
N TYR A 113 17.10 1.32 -12.46
CA TYR A 113 15.78 0.84 -12.85
C TYR A 113 15.75 0.54 -14.35
N ARG A 114 16.29 1.43 -15.19
CA ARG A 114 16.37 1.23 -16.64
C ARG A 114 17.20 0.01 -17.04
N ARG A 115 18.22 -0.35 -16.25
CA ARG A 115 18.98 -1.61 -16.39
C ARG A 115 18.18 -2.83 -15.93
N ALA A 116 17.43 -2.71 -14.84
CA ALA A 116 16.58 -3.80 -14.36
C ALA A 116 15.45 -4.11 -15.36
N TRP A 117 14.80 -3.10 -15.93
CA TRP A 117 13.74 -3.29 -16.93
C TRP A 117 13.95 -2.41 -18.17
N PRO A 118 14.68 -2.92 -19.18
CA PRO A 118 14.91 -2.19 -20.43
C PRO A 118 13.63 -1.93 -21.25
N SER A 119 12.61 -2.77 -21.12
CA SER A 119 11.34 -2.66 -21.84
C SER A 119 10.35 -1.68 -21.20
N MET A 120 10.52 -1.36 -19.90
CA MET A 120 9.72 -0.34 -19.22
C MET A 120 10.28 1.04 -19.55
N ARG A 121 9.56 1.80 -20.37
CA ARG A 121 9.90 3.19 -20.72
C ARG A 121 8.66 4.05 -20.60
N LEU A 122 8.86 5.28 -20.14
CA LEU A 122 7.80 6.28 -20.14
C LEU A 122 7.65 6.86 -21.54
N SER A 123 6.39 7.06 -21.96
CA SER A 123 6.09 7.77 -23.21
C SER A 123 6.41 9.27 -23.04
N PRO A 124 7.19 9.88 -23.94
CA PRO A 124 7.48 11.30 -23.89
C PRO A 124 6.24 12.17 -24.22
N ILE A 125 5.24 11.59 -24.90
CA ILE A 125 4.04 12.29 -25.35
C ILE A 125 2.98 12.39 -24.24
N LYS A 126 2.88 11.38 -23.37
CA LYS A 126 1.83 11.25 -22.36
C LYS A 126 2.42 11.09 -20.96
N ASN A 127 3.09 12.15 -20.50
CA ASN A 127 3.64 12.27 -19.17
C ASN A 127 3.28 13.63 -18.56
N THR A 128 2.10 13.69 -17.93
CA THR A 128 1.64 14.84 -17.14
C THR A 128 2.00 14.63 -15.68
N GLU A 129 1.81 15.65 -14.84
CA GLU A 129 2.03 15.58 -13.39
C GLU A 129 1.21 14.47 -12.71
N THR A 130 0.00 14.22 -13.19
CA THR A 130 -0.93 13.22 -12.63
C THR A 130 -0.88 11.88 -13.37
N LYS A 131 -0.49 11.82 -14.64
CA LYS A 131 -0.48 10.59 -15.43
C LYS A 131 0.85 10.36 -16.11
N THR A 132 1.44 9.20 -15.85
CA THR A 132 2.64 8.73 -16.52
C THR A 132 2.30 7.45 -17.28
N GLN A 133 2.31 7.53 -18.61
CA GLN A 133 2.05 6.40 -19.49
C GLN A 133 3.35 5.72 -19.93
N THR A 134 3.35 4.40 -20.06
CA THR A 134 4.46 3.64 -20.63
C THR A 134 4.39 3.64 -22.16
N THR A 135 5.49 3.24 -22.81
CA THR A 135 5.52 3.01 -24.26
C THR A 135 4.71 1.80 -24.70
N GLN A 136 4.27 0.95 -23.76
CA GLN A 136 3.41 -0.22 -24.01
C GLN A 136 1.96 0.04 -23.55
N HIS A 137 1.55 1.30 -23.51
CA HIS A 137 0.19 1.75 -23.21
C HIS A 137 -0.35 1.49 -21.78
N GLY A 138 0.41 0.84 -20.91
CA GLY A 138 0.17 0.85 -19.46
C GLY A 138 0.39 2.24 -18.85
N PHE A 139 0.01 2.45 -17.59
CA PHE A 139 0.19 3.75 -16.94
C PHE A 139 0.14 3.69 -15.42
N ARG A 140 0.68 4.75 -14.79
CA ARG A 140 0.36 5.15 -13.42
C ARG A 140 -0.49 6.42 -13.45
N LEU A 141 -1.59 6.44 -12.71
CA LEU A 141 -2.44 7.62 -12.52
C LEU A 141 -2.46 8.00 -11.03
N ALA A 142 -2.17 9.27 -10.72
CA ALA A 142 -2.28 9.87 -9.41
C ALA A 142 -3.56 10.70 -9.30
N THR A 143 -4.35 10.44 -8.27
CA THR A 143 -5.59 11.16 -7.99
C THR A 143 -5.86 11.23 -6.49
N SER A 144 -6.97 11.85 -6.11
CA SER A 144 -7.39 11.98 -4.72
C SER A 144 -8.84 11.57 -4.52
N VAL A 145 -9.28 11.48 -3.27
CA VAL A 145 -10.68 11.15 -2.92
C VAL A 145 -11.68 12.19 -3.46
N ASP A 146 -11.26 13.43 -3.66
CA ASP A 146 -12.08 14.47 -4.29
C ASP A 146 -11.78 14.64 -5.79
N GLY A 147 -10.83 13.86 -6.31
CA GLY A 147 -10.36 13.96 -7.68
C GLY A 147 -11.27 13.24 -8.67
N THR A 148 -11.43 13.82 -9.86
CA THR A 148 -12.18 13.16 -10.94
C THR A 148 -11.41 11.95 -11.48
N LEU A 149 -11.93 10.75 -11.24
CA LEU A 149 -11.52 9.53 -11.93
C LEU A 149 -12.25 9.47 -13.28
N THR A 150 -11.65 9.98 -14.35
CA THR A 150 -12.25 9.96 -15.70
C THR A 150 -11.94 8.66 -16.45
N GLY A 151 -12.98 7.87 -16.75
CA GLY A 151 -13.11 6.96 -17.90
C GLY A 151 -12.02 5.90 -18.16
N ARG A 152 -11.13 5.63 -17.22
CA ARG A 152 -10.01 4.70 -17.39
C ARG A 152 -9.94 3.80 -16.17
N GLY A 153 -10.13 2.50 -16.36
CA GLY A 153 -9.95 1.58 -15.26
C GLY A 153 -8.49 1.20 -15.02
N GLY A 154 -8.30 0.52 -13.89
CA GLY A 154 -7.02 0.04 -13.41
C GLY A 154 -7.02 -1.48 -13.19
N ASP A 155 -5.88 -2.10 -13.48
CA ASP A 155 -5.59 -3.47 -13.01
C ASP A 155 -5.38 -3.48 -11.49
N ILE A 156 -4.75 -2.44 -10.95
CA ILE A 156 -4.45 -2.31 -9.52
C ILE A 156 -4.80 -0.90 -9.07
N ILE A 157 -5.61 -0.79 -8.02
CA ILE A 157 -5.95 0.46 -7.35
C ILE A 157 -5.33 0.45 -5.95
N ILE A 158 -4.56 1.49 -5.63
CA ILE A 158 -3.88 1.66 -4.36
C ILE A 158 -4.45 2.91 -3.71
N ILE A 159 -5.05 2.75 -2.54
CA ILE A 159 -5.63 3.81 -1.73
C ILE A 159 -4.71 4.00 -0.52
N ASP A 160 -3.92 5.07 -0.51
CA ASP A 160 -2.93 5.38 0.52
C ASP A 160 -3.38 6.57 1.37
N ASP A 161 -3.71 6.30 2.64
CA ASP A 161 -4.31 7.25 3.58
C ASP A 161 -5.41 8.11 2.92
N PRO A 162 -6.62 7.57 2.69
CA PRO A 162 -7.70 8.31 2.01
C PRO A 162 -8.34 9.40 2.88
N LEU A 163 -7.96 9.50 4.15
CA LEU A 163 -8.47 10.48 5.10
C LEU A 163 -7.31 11.15 5.84
N LYS A 164 -7.35 12.48 5.92
CA LYS A 164 -6.38 13.25 6.71
C LYS A 164 -6.61 13.01 8.21
N ALA A 165 -5.55 12.89 9.00
CA ALA A 165 -5.65 12.65 10.45
C ALA A 165 -6.51 13.68 11.18
N ASP A 166 -6.37 14.97 10.86
CA ASP A 166 -7.16 16.06 11.47
C ASP A 166 -8.67 15.93 11.19
N ASP A 167 -9.02 15.25 10.10
CA ASP A 167 -10.38 15.06 9.65
C ASP A 167 -11.03 13.80 10.22
N ALA A 168 -10.27 13.02 10.99
CA ALA A 168 -10.70 11.74 11.55
C ALA A 168 -11.98 11.84 12.38
N ASN A 169 -12.21 12.96 13.07
CA ASN A 169 -13.38 13.17 13.93
C ASN A 169 -14.60 13.73 13.17
N SER A 170 -14.42 14.21 11.93
CA SER A 170 -15.52 14.71 11.12
C SER A 170 -16.30 13.58 10.46
N LYS A 171 -17.52 13.30 10.96
CA LYS A 171 -18.42 12.30 10.37
C LYS A 171 -18.66 12.56 8.89
N LEU A 172 -18.92 13.81 8.51
CA LEU A 172 -19.16 14.21 7.13
C LEU A 172 -17.98 13.86 6.21
N LYS A 173 -16.74 14.11 6.65
CA LYS A 173 -15.56 13.76 5.85
C LYS A 173 -15.33 12.25 5.75
N ARG A 174 -15.58 11.49 6.82
CA ARG A 174 -15.53 10.02 6.79
C ARG A 174 -16.56 9.45 5.81
N GLU A 175 -17.80 9.94 5.87
CA GLU A 175 -18.88 9.51 4.98
C GLU A 175 -18.62 9.89 3.53
N ALA A 176 -18.01 11.05 3.27
CA ALA A 176 -17.60 11.45 1.92
C ALA A 176 -16.59 10.46 1.31
N VAL A 177 -15.57 10.04 2.07
CA VAL A 177 -14.59 9.02 1.61
C VAL A 177 -15.26 7.68 1.34
N ASN A 178 -16.17 7.23 2.22
CA ASN A 178 -16.90 5.97 2.03
C ASN A 178 -17.81 6.02 0.79
N THR A 179 -18.52 7.13 0.61
CA THR A 179 -19.39 7.38 -0.55
C THR A 179 -18.58 7.42 -1.84
N TRP A 180 -17.43 8.10 -1.83
CA TRP A 180 -16.52 8.15 -2.96
C TRP A 180 -16.03 6.75 -3.34
N TYR A 181 -15.66 5.90 -2.37
CA TYR A 181 -15.25 4.53 -2.64
C TYR A 181 -16.36 3.76 -3.36
N ALA A 182 -17.57 3.75 -2.80
CA ALA A 182 -18.70 2.99 -3.32
C ALA A 182 -19.14 3.48 -4.71
N ASN A 183 -19.26 4.78 -4.90
CA ASN A 183 -19.88 5.37 -6.10
C ASN A 183 -18.86 5.65 -7.20
N THR A 184 -17.64 6.05 -6.85
CA THR A 184 -16.63 6.49 -7.82
C THR A 184 -15.58 5.43 -8.07
N LEU A 185 -14.98 4.84 -7.02
CA LEU A 185 -13.83 3.95 -7.22
C LEU A 185 -14.22 2.58 -7.77
N LEU A 186 -15.27 1.94 -7.23
CA LEU A 186 -15.67 0.60 -7.65
C LEU A 186 -16.12 0.51 -9.12
N SER A 187 -16.61 1.61 -9.70
CA SER A 187 -16.96 1.67 -11.14
C SER A 187 -15.72 1.78 -12.05
N ARG A 188 -14.51 1.91 -11.49
CA ARG A 188 -13.24 2.08 -12.21
C ARG A 188 -12.34 0.85 -12.18
N LEU A 189 -12.77 -0.25 -11.59
CA LEU A 189 -12.12 -1.54 -11.85
C LEU A 189 -12.52 -1.99 -13.25
N ASP A 190 -11.55 -2.07 -14.18
CA ASP A 190 -11.80 -2.50 -15.57
C ASP A 190 -12.47 -3.88 -15.60
N ASN A 191 -11.98 -4.78 -14.75
CA ASN A 191 -12.58 -6.08 -14.50
C ASN A 191 -12.66 -6.29 -12.99
N LYS A 192 -13.86 -6.24 -12.41
CA LYS A 192 -14.06 -6.46 -10.96
C LYS A 192 -13.55 -7.83 -10.49
N GLN A 193 -13.54 -8.82 -11.38
CA GLN A 193 -13.07 -10.17 -11.07
C GLN A 193 -11.55 -10.29 -11.08
N GLU A 194 -10.81 -9.45 -11.82
CA GLU A 194 -9.35 -9.56 -11.96
C GLU A 194 -8.59 -8.42 -11.29
N GLY A 195 -9.19 -7.24 -11.22
CA GLY A 195 -8.57 -6.05 -10.67
C GLY A 195 -8.43 -6.14 -9.15
N ALA A 196 -7.31 -5.63 -8.64
CA ALA A 196 -7.00 -5.62 -7.23
C ALA A 196 -7.18 -4.23 -6.61
N ILE A 197 -7.68 -4.19 -5.38
CA ILE A 197 -7.70 -2.98 -4.54
C ILE A 197 -6.83 -3.24 -3.31
N ILE A 198 -5.89 -2.33 -3.08
CA ILE A 198 -5.06 -2.26 -1.90
C ILE A 198 -5.42 -0.98 -1.13
N VAL A 199 -5.81 -1.11 0.13
CA VAL A 199 -5.94 0.01 1.06
C VAL A 199 -4.79 -0.05 2.03
N ILE A 200 -3.92 0.96 2.01
CA ILE A 200 -2.78 1.06 2.92
C ILE A 200 -2.91 2.33 3.75
N MET A 201 -3.16 2.19 5.05
CA MET A 201 -3.40 3.36 5.89
C MET A 201 -3.13 3.10 7.36
N GLN A 202 -2.89 4.17 8.12
CA GLN A 202 -3.10 4.13 9.56
C GLN A 202 -4.61 4.16 9.86
N ARG A 203 -5.07 3.40 10.85
CA ARG A 203 -6.46 3.52 11.34
C ARG A 203 -6.60 4.84 12.09
N LEU A 204 -7.64 5.59 11.74
CA LEU A 204 -7.90 6.92 12.32
C LEU A 204 -9.21 6.95 13.12
N HIS A 205 -10.19 6.14 12.72
CA HIS A 205 -11.49 6.07 13.37
C HIS A 205 -12.11 4.69 13.14
N GLN A 206 -13.01 4.25 14.03
CA GLN A 206 -13.76 3.00 13.83
C GLN A 206 -14.65 3.01 12.56
N ASP A 207 -14.94 4.20 12.04
CA ASP A 207 -15.80 4.46 10.88
C ASP A 207 -15.03 5.08 9.71
N ASP A 208 -13.70 4.96 9.72
CA ASP A 208 -12.90 5.23 8.54
C ASP A 208 -13.18 4.21 7.42
N LEU A 209 -12.55 4.39 6.26
CA LEU A 209 -12.77 3.54 5.08
C LEU A 209 -12.62 2.05 5.42
N VAL A 210 -11.61 1.68 6.19
CA VAL A 210 -11.39 0.27 6.58
C VAL A 210 -12.54 -0.23 7.44
N GLY A 211 -12.99 0.55 8.42
CA GLY A 211 -14.17 0.21 9.21
C GLY A 211 -15.43 0.02 8.37
N HIS A 212 -15.62 0.85 7.33
CA HIS A 212 -16.72 0.71 6.39
C HIS A 212 -16.61 -0.57 5.54
N LEU A 213 -15.43 -0.83 4.94
CA LEU A 213 -15.19 -2.00 4.09
C LEU A 213 -15.38 -3.32 4.84
N LEU A 214 -14.93 -3.40 6.08
CA LEU A 214 -15.03 -4.62 6.89
C LEU A 214 -16.43 -4.89 7.46
N ARG A 215 -17.36 -3.92 7.32
CA ARG A 215 -18.77 -4.10 7.67
C ARG A 215 -19.63 -4.52 6.49
N SER A 216 -19.15 -4.33 5.27
CA SER A 216 -19.84 -4.82 4.07
C SER A 216 -19.53 -6.30 3.87
N ASP A 217 -20.55 -7.07 3.48
CA ASP A 217 -20.42 -8.47 3.07
C ASP A 217 -20.16 -8.62 1.55
N ASP A 218 -19.96 -7.51 0.83
CA ASP A 218 -19.83 -7.51 -0.64
C ASP A 218 -18.50 -8.12 -1.13
N GLU A 219 -17.42 -7.97 -0.36
CA GLU A 219 -16.07 -8.39 -0.74
C GLU A 219 -15.28 -8.96 0.44
N GLU A 220 -14.56 -10.07 0.22
CA GLU A 220 -13.69 -10.67 1.24
C GLU A 220 -12.33 -9.98 1.25
N TRP A 221 -12.05 -9.23 2.33
CA TRP A 221 -10.79 -8.50 2.49
C TRP A 221 -9.76 -9.29 3.29
N HIS A 222 -8.58 -9.46 2.69
CA HIS A 222 -7.40 -9.89 3.44
C HIS A 222 -6.83 -8.71 4.23
N GLN A 223 -6.47 -8.94 5.49
CA GLN A 223 -6.00 -7.90 6.40
C GLN A 223 -4.58 -8.21 6.89
N LEU A 224 -3.68 -7.24 6.74
CA LEU A 224 -2.37 -7.19 7.39
C LEU A 224 -2.41 -6.05 8.42
N ILE A 225 -2.56 -6.39 9.70
CA ILE A 225 -2.73 -5.41 10.78
C ILE A 225 -1.44 -5.35 11.62
N LEU A 226 -0.72 -4.24 11.52
CA LEU A 226 0.59 -4.04 12.12
C LEU A 226 0.55 -2.82 13.06
N PRO A 227 -0.07 -2.93 14.25
CA PRO A 227 -0.15 -1.80 15.18
C PRO A 227 1.23 -1.45 15.72
N ALA A 228 1.39 -0.19 16.16
CA ALA A 228 2.65 0.32 16.71
C ALA A 228 3.12 -0.49 17.93
N ILE A 229 2.17 -0.97 18.73
CA ILE A 229 2.36 -1.90 19.85
C ILE A 229 1.40 -3.07 19.62
N ALA A 230 1.88 -4.30 19.72
CA ALA A 230 1.03 -5.49 19.57
C ALA A 230 -0.02 -5.54 20.70
N GLU A 231 -1.29 -5.67 20.32
CA GLU A 231 -2.41 -5.79 21.27
C GLU A 231 -2.74 -7.23 21.63
N VAL A 232 -2.35 -8.16 20.74
CA VAL A 232 -2.55 -9.60 20.86
C VAL A 232 -1.28 -10.29 20.38
N ASP A 233 -1.09 -11.52 20.87
CA ASP A 233 -0.12 -12.43 20.28
C ASP A 233 -0.52 -12.72 18.83
N ASP A 234 0.41 -12.53 17.90
CA ASP A 234 0.17 -12.76 16.48
C ASP A 234 1.41 -13.31 15.78
N SER A 235 1.21 -14.06 14.71
CA SER A 235 2.29 -14.54 13.85
C SER A 235 2.12 -13.98 12.46
N ILE A 236 2.97 -13.03 12.09
CA ILE A 236 2.85 -12.26 10.86
C ILE A 236 3.65 -12.93 9.74
N PRO A 237 3.03 -13.41 8.65
CA PRO A 237 3.75 -14.00 7.53
C PRO A 237 4.70 -12.99 6.88
N LEU A 238 5.96 -13.40 6.70
CA LEU A 238 6.98 -12.65 5.94
C LEU A 238 7.24 -13.29 4.57
N SER A 239 6.84 -14.55 4.40
CA SER A 239 6.94 -15.37 3.20
C SER A 239 6.02 -16.59 3.35
N TYR A 240 6.13 -17.59 2.46
CA TYR A 240 5.33 -18.82 2.54
C TYR A 240 5.73 -19.73 3.72
N ASP A 241 7.00 -19.73 4.08
CA ASP A 241 7.63 -20.64 5.04
C ASP A 241 8.17 -19.94 6.30
N HIS A 242 8.13 -18.60 6.32
CA HIS A 242 8.65 -17.81 7.42
C HIS A 242 7.65 -16.76 7.90
N ALA A 243 7.48 -16.66 9.22
CA ALA A 243 6.64 -15.69 9.91
C ALA A 243 7.38 -15.07 11.09
N HIS A 244 6.96 -13.87 11.47
CA HIS A 244 7.45 -13.16 12.65
C HIS A 244 6.41 -13.23 13.77
N TYR A 245 6.77 -13.86 14.88
CA TYR A 245 5.94 -13.87 16.07
C TYR A 245 6.04 -12.55 16.82
N ARG A 246 4.89 -11.98 17.18
CA ARG A 246 4.72 -10.75 17.95
C ARG A 246 3.93 -11.04 19.21
N PRO A 247 4.56 -11.09 20.38
CA PRO A 247 3.83 -11.15 21.64
C PRO A 247 3.13 -9.82 21.95
N VAL A 248 2.09 -9.83 22.77
CA VAL A 248 1.46 -8.63 23.33
C VAL A 248 2.53 -7.66 23.88
N GLY A 249 2.40 -6.37 23.56
CA GLY A 249 3.33 -5.33 23.98
C GLY A 249 4.54 -5.13 23.06
N ASP A 250 4.77 -6.01 22.08
CA ASP A 250 5.87 -5.86 21.13
C ASP A 250 5.77 -4.58 20.29
N VAL A 251 6.88 -3.86 20.15
CA VAL A 251 6.95 -2.57 19.45
C VAL A 251 7.32 -2.78 17.99
N LEU A 252 6.50 -2.25 17.06
CA LEU A 252 6.64 -2.48 15.62
C LEU A 252 8.04 -2.12 15.09
N ASN A 253 8.59 -0.97 15.48
CA ASN A 253 9.90 -0.52 15.04
C ASN A 253 10.67 0.18 16.18
N PRO A 254 11.38 -0.60 17.02
CA PRO A 254 12.09 -0.07 18.18
C PRO A 254 13.18 0.94 17.80
N ALA A 255 13.85 0.74 16.66
CA ALA A 255 14.94 1.60 16.19
C ALA A 255 14.46 3.05 15.91
N MET A 256 13.23 3.21 15.43
CA MET A 256 12.61 4.53 15.20
C MET A 256 11.98 5.13 16.47
N ASN A 257 11.75 4.32 17.52
CA ASN A 257 11.08 4.74 18.75
C ASN A 257 12.04 5.14 19.88
N ARG A 258 13.35 4.90 19.74
CA ARG A 258 14.36 5.32 20.75
C ARG A 258 14.43 6.84 20.96
N GLU A 259 13.95 7.65 20.00
CA GLU A 259 13.95 9.11 20.12
C GLU A 259 12.65 9.71 20.71
N ARG A 260 11.61 8.91 21.05
CA ARG A 260 10.25 9.47 21.25
C ARG A 260 9.42 8.98 22.44
N PHE A 261 9.94 8.11 23.32
CA PHE A 261 9.17 7.71 24.51
C PHE A 261 9.10 8.76 25.64
N SER A 262 9.51 10.01 25.40
CA SER A 262 9.37 11.08 26.39
C SER A 262 8.04 11.86 26.33
N ILE A 263 7.17 11.75 25.31
CA ILE A 263 5.97 12.61 25.22
C ILE A 263 4.72 11.90 24.62
N THR A 264 3.65 11.94 25.43
CA THR A 264 2.19 11.82 25.23
C THR A 264 1.44 10.47 25.12
N SER A 265 0.53 10.33 26.08
CA SER A 265 -0.37 9.23 26.44
C SER A 265 -1.74 9.21 25.73
N ASN A 266 -1.84 9.65 24.46
CA ASN A 266 -3.13 9.85 23.80
C ASN A 266 -3.53 8.82 22.72
N ALA A 267 -2.83 7.69 22.59
CA ALA A 267 -3.12 6.67 21.57
C ALA A 267 -4.07 5.54 22.04
N ARG A 268 -4.88 5.73 23.09
CA ARG A 268 -5.66 4.63 23.72
C ARG A 268 -7.12 4.46 23.27
N SER A 269 -7.72 5.38 22.51
CA SER A 269 -9.18 5.40 22.32
C SER A 269 -9.74 4.74 21.05
N VAL A 270 -8.93 4.09 20.21
CA VAL A 270 -9.40 3.36 19.00
C VAL A 270 -9.19 1.83 19.11
N LEU A 271 -8.76 1.35 20.28
CA LEU A 271 -8.11 0.03 20.44
C LEU A 271 -9.01 -1.11 20.93
N THR A 272 -10.33 -0.98 20.91
CA THR A 272 -11.22 -2.07 21.35
C THR A 272 -12.25 -2.37 20.27
N CYS A 273 -12.33 -3.64 19.88
CA CYS A 273 -13.36 -4.22 19.00
C CYS A 273 -13.03 -4.32 17.48
N SER A 274 -11.87 -4.91 17.14
CA SER A 274 -11.59 -5.37 15.76
C SER A 274 -11.73 -6.89 15.56
N ARG A 275 -12.15 -7.69 16.56
CA ARG A 275 -12.25 -9.15 16.41
C ARG A 275 -13.52 -9.86 16.90
N LEU A 276 -14.55 -9.15 17.40
CA LEU A 276 -15.82 -9.80 17.79
C LEU A 276 -16.61 -10.41 16.61
N SER A 277 -16.23 -10.14 15.35
CA SER A 277 -16.83 -10.76 14.16
C SER A 277 -16.19 -12.11 13.77
N ILE A 278 -14.95 -12.39 14.17
CA ILE A 278 -14.20 -13.58 13.71
C ILE A 278 -14.81 -14.88 14.26
N SER A 279 -15.41 -14.85 15.46
CA SER A 279 -15.92 -16.08 16.10
C SER A 279 -17.24 -16.59 15.50
N LYS A 280 -18.02 -15.75 14.80
CA LYS A 280 -19.32 -16.18 14.24
C LYS A 280 -19.22 -16.89 12.89
N HIS A 281 -18.14 -16.70 12.14
CA HIS A 281 -17.99 -17.28 10.79
C HIS A 281 -17.33 -18.66 10.77
N LEU A 282 -16.47 -19.00 11.75
CA LEU A 282 -15.93 -20.36 11.85
C LEU A 282 -16.98 -21.39 12.30
N PHE A 283 -18.02 -21.00 13.04
CA PHE A 283 -19.05 -21.93 13.52
C PHE A 283 -20.15 -22.25 12.49
N ARG A 284 -20.33 -21.45 11.43
CA ARG A 284 -21.40 -21.70 10.44
C ARG A 284 -21.02 -22.67 9.32
N ARG A 285 -19.75 -23.04 9.18
CA ARG A 285 -19.28 -24.03 8.20
C ARG A 285 -19.11 -25.46 8.75
N ALA A 286 -19.35 -25.68 10.03
CA ALA A 286 -19.36 -27.03 10.62
C ALA A 286 -20.76 -27.67 10.69
N ALA A 287 -21.79 -27.01 10.13
CA ALA A 287 -23.17 -27.47 10.17
C ALA A 287 -23.89 -27.22 8.84
N ARG A 288 -23.33 -27.70 7.72
CA ARG A 288 -24.05 -28.04 6.47
C ARG A 288 -23.26 -29.10 5.71
#